data_AF-A0A0M0LGE3-F1
#
_entry.id   AF-A0A0M0LGE3-F1
#
_cell.length_a   1.000
_cell.length_b   1.000
_cell.length_c   1.000
_cell.angle_alpha   90.00
_cell.angle_beta   90.00
_cell.angle_gamma   90.00
#
_symmetry.space_group_name_H-M   'P 1'
#
loop_
_entity.id
_entity.type
_entity.pdbx_description
1 polymer ?
#
loop_
_entity_poly.entity_id
_entity_poly.type
_entity_poly.pdbx_seq_one_letter_code
_entity_poly.pdbx_strand_id
1 'polypeptide(L)'
;MRGFLFLIVLTIVLAACGREISVEQIPIDKVKSDIKEYIEINATEKGIYLFQHEKDFHIYVNGGSVNPKQVENVEIKTEDNVLKVYIDDKVAKKSNEDKGLYFIQTGDLEYDTMVVIQNGKEVSINMIVGM
;
A
#
# COMPACT_ATOMS: atom_id res chain seq x y z
N MET A 1 -22.94 24.08 51.10
CA MET A 1 -23.53 24.10 49.74
C MET A 1 -22.99 25.30 48.99
N ARG A 2 -21.99 25.10 48.13
CA ARG A 2 -21.52 26.11 47.16
C ARG A 2 -20.54 25.46 46.19
N GLY A 3 -20.91 25.44 44.91
CA GLY A 3 -19.94 25.30 43.81
C GLY A 3 -19.70 23.90 43.27
N PHE A 4 -20.74 23.11 43.00
CA PHE A 4 -20.65 21.99 42.05
C PHE A 4 -20.56 22.57 40.63
N LEU A 5 -19.37 23.06 40.24
CA LEU A 5 -19.19 23.78 38.96
C LEU A 5 -17.75 23.70 38.43
N PHE A 6 -17.12 22.53 38.57
CA PHE A 6 -16.02 22.12 37.68
C PHE A 6 -16.47 20.88 36.91
N LEU A 7 -17.56 21.12 36.17
CA LEU A 7 -18.18 20.24 35.21
C LEU A 7 -17.28 20.24 33.96
N ILE A 8 -16.80 19.05 33.59
CA ILE A 8 -16.39 18.71 32.21
C ILE A 8 -15.17 19.52 31.71
N VAL A 9 -14.01 19.29 32.34
CA VAL A 9 -12.75 19.45 31.61
C VAL A 9 -12.56 18.19 30.77
N LEU A 10 -13.13 18.26 29.58
CA LEU A 10 -12.54 17.74 28.36
C LEU A 10 -12.21 16.23 28.34
N THR A 11 -13.22 15.41 28.62
CA THR A 11 -13.31 14.06 28.04
C THR A 11 -13.55 14.19 26.53
N ILE A 12 -12.50 14.51 25.78
CA ILE A 12 -12.46 14.20 24.35
C ILE A 12 -11.08 13.61 24.08
N VAL A 13 -10.83 12.44 24.67
CA VAL A 13 -9.98 11.47 23.99
C VAL A 13 -10.80 11.07 22.77
N LEU A 14 -10.63 11.80 21.66
CA LEU A 14 -10.96 11.27 20.35
C LEU A 14 -10.09 10.02 20.21
N ALA A 15 -10.63 8.87 20.63
CA ALA A 15 -10.17 7.62 20.09
C ALA A 15 -10.53 7.71 18.60
N ALA A 16 -9.61 8.26 17.81
CA ALA A 16 -9.53 8.01 16.40
C ALA A 16 -9.27 6.51 16.28
N CYS A 17 -10.34 5.73 16.40
CA CYS A 17 -10.37 4.33 16.01
C CYS A 17 -10.38 4.35 14.47
N GLY A 18 -9.24 4.75 13.90
CA GLY A 18 -8.96 4.55 12.49
C GLY A 18 -8.93 3.05 12.28
N ARG A 19 -9.70 2.57 11.29
CA ARG A 19 -9.57 1.18 10.85
C ARG A 19 -8.14 1.00 10.38
N GLU A 20 -7.49 -0.03 10.92
CA GLU A 20 -6.04 -0.21 10.78
C GLU A 20 -5.75 -0.74 9.38
N ILE A 21 -5.20 0.11 8.51
CA ILE A 21 -4.63 -0.33 7.24
C ILE A 21 -3.29 -0.99 7.57
N SER A 22 -3.14 -2.25 7.22
CA SER A 22 -1.88 -2.97 7.39
C SER A 22 -1.17 -3.14 6.05
N VAL A 23 0.16 -3.06 6.09
CA VAL A 23 1.03 -3.35 4.97
C VAL A 23 1.93 -4.48 5.38
N GLU A 24 1.89 -5.58 4.63
CA GLU A 24 2.80 -6.69 4.81
C GLU A 24 3.56 -6.94 3.51
N GLN A 25 4.88 -7.05 3.60
CA GLN A 25 5.67 -7.56 2.49
C GLN A 25 5.54 -9.08 2.46
N ILE A 26 4.95 -9.62 1.40
CA ILE A 26 4.73 -11.06 1.26
C ILE A 26 5.65 -11.59 0.15
N PRO A 27 6.41 -12.67 0.39
CA PRO A 27 7.12 -13.37 -0.68
C PRO A 27 6.13 -13.83 -1.77
N ILE A 28 6.49 -13.67 -3.05
CA ILE A 28 5.60 -14.07 -4.16
C ILE A 28 5.19 -15.55 -4.11
N ASP A 29 6.01 -16.41 -3.51
CA ASP A 29 5.71 -17.84 -3.34
C ASP A 29 4.70 -18.13 -2.22
N LYS A 30 4.32 -17.13 -1.42
CA LYS A 30 3.35 -17.24 -0.33
C LYS A 30 1.98 -16.62 -0.66
N VAL A 31 1.84 -15.91 -1.78
CA VAL A 31 0.52 -15.45 -2.24
C VAL A 31 -0.26 -16.57 -2.92
N LYS A 32 -1.58 -16.40 -2.98
CA LYS A 32 -2.47 -17.33 -3.68
C LYS A 32 -2.04 -17.51 -5.15
N SER A 33 -2.27 -18.71 -5.69
CA SER A 33 -1.75 -19.11 -7.01
C SER A 33 -2.27 -18.25 -8.16
N ASP A 34 -3.51 -17.78 -8.06
CA ASP A 34 -4.16 -16.87 -9.01
C ASP A 34 -3.44 -15.51 -9.07
N ILE A 35 -3.13 -14.91 -7.93
CA ILE A 35 -2.39 -13.64 -7.84
C ILE A 35 -0.98 -13.81 -8.40
N LYS A 36 -0.33 -14.93 -8.05
CA LYS A 36 1.01 -15.26 -8.55
C LYS A 36 1.04 -15.39 -10.08
N GLU A 37 0.14 -16.21 -10.64
CA GLU A 37 0.03 -16.40 -12.08
C GLU A 37 -0.25 -15.07 -12.81
N TYR A 38 -1.12 -14.25 -12.22
CA TYR A 38 -1.46 -12.96 -12.79
C TYR A 38 -0.29 -11.97 -12.82
N ILE A 39 0.52 -11.92 -11.75
CA ILE A 39 1.76 -11.14 -11.71
C ILE A 39 2.75 -11.65 -12.76
N GLU A 40 2.92 -12.97 -12.88
CA GLU A 40 3.85 -13.57 -13.84
C GLU A 40 3.49 -13.26 -15.30
N ILE A 41 2.19 -13.17 -15.62
CA ILE A 41 1.70 -12.86 -16.97
C ILE A 41 1.75 -11.37 -17.28
N ASN A 42 1.32 -10.52 -16.34
CA ASN A 42 1.01 -9.11 -16.65
C ASN A 42 2.07 -8.12 -16.14
N ALA A 43 2.83 -8.47 -15.11
CA ALA A 43 3.81 -7.58 -14.49
C ALA A 43 5.24 -7.91 -14.93
N THR A 44 5.44 -8.19 -16.23
CA THR A 44 6.73 -8.53 -16.82
C THR A 44 7.63 -7.30 -17.02
N GLU A 45 7.03 -6.12 -17.13
CA GLU A 45 7.75 -4.86 -17.33
C GLU A 45 8.06 -4.15 -16.01
N LYS A 46 8.97 -3.17 -16.07
CA LYS A 46 9.27 -2.31 -14.92
C LYS A 46 8.05 -1.43 -14.63
N GLY A 47 7.60 -1.42 -13.38
CA GLY A 47 6.45 -0.61 -12.99
C GLY A 47 5.92 -0.93 -11.61
N ILE A 48 4.92 -0.16 -11.22
CA ILE A 48 4.12 -0.40 -10.02
C ILE A 48 2.77 -0.89 -10.48
N TYR A 49 2.42 -2.08 -10.01
CA TYR A 49 1.23 -2.79 -10.43
C TYR A 49 0.28 -2.91 -9.26
N LEU A 50 -0.94 -2.45 -9.48
CA LEU A 50 -2.02 -2.55 -8.51
C LEU A 50 -3.00 -3.62 -8.99
N PHE A 51 -3.34 -4.54 -8.09
CA PHE A 51 -4.33 -5.57 -8.29
C PHE A 51 -5.39 -5.48 -7.21
N GLN A 52 -6.64 -5.68 -7.60
CA GLN A 52 -7.74 -5.89 -6.67
C GLN A 52 -8.12 -7.37 -6.72
N HIS A 53 -8.28 -7.98 -5.56
CA HIS A 53 -8.83 -9.33 -5.42
C HIS A 53 -9.85 -9.31 -4.29
N GLU A 54 -11.11 -9.53 -4.63
CA GLU A 54 -12.25 -9.29 -3.74
C GLU A 54 -12.26 -7.84 -3.20
N LYS A 55 -11.99 -7.66 -1.89
CA LYS A 55 -11.95 -6.36 -1.20
C LYS A 55 -10.52 -5.87 -0.91
N ASP A 56 -9.52 -6.70 -1.16
CA ASP A 56 -8.14 -6.40 -0.83
C ASP A 56 -7.36 -5.89 -2.05
N PHE A 57 -6.44 -4.95 -1.81
CA PHE A 57 -5.53 -4.44 -2.81
C PHE A 57 -4.14 -5.04 -2.63
N HIS A 58 -3.48 -5.35 -3.74
CA HIS A 58 -2.11 -5.84 -3.76
C HIS A 58 -1.28 -4.90 -4.61
N ILE A 59 -0.14 -4.46 -4.08
CA ILE A 59 0.81 -3.66 -4.83
C ILE A 59 2.08 -4.47 -5.06
N TYR A 60 2.38 -4.68 -6.33
CA TYR A 60 3.61 -5.29 -6.77
C TYR A 60 4.51 -4.23 -7.37
N VAL A 61 5.73 -4.12 -6.84
CA VAL A 61 6.76 -3.23 -7.36
C VAL A 61 7.75 -4.08 -8.14
N ASN A 62 7.75 -3.92 -9.47
CA ASN A 62 8.75 -4.50 -10.34
C ASN A 62 9.83 -3.45 -10.66
N GLY A 63 11.01 -3.61 -10.06
CA GLY A 63 12.15 -2.73 -10.29
C GLY A 63 12.78 -2.85 -11.67
N GLY A 64 12.46 -3.93 -12.41
CA GLY A 64 13.05 -4.29 -13.68
C GLY A 64 14.49 -4.80 -13.57
N SER A 65 15.02 -5.37 -14.65
CA SER A 65 16.37 -5.94 -14.67
C SER A 65 17.47 -4.90 -14.89
N VAL A 66 17.14 -3.73 -15.44
CA VAL A 66 18.08 -2.64 -15.71
C VAL A 66 17.89 -1.54 -14.65
N ASN A 67 18.90 -1.37 -13.79
CA ASN A 67 18.81 -0.57 -12.55
C ASN A 67 17.72 -1.09 -11.61
N PRO A 68 17.85 -2.34 -11.10
CA PRO A 68 16.88 -2.94 -10.21
C PRO A 68 16.66 -2.03 -9.00
N LYS A 69 15.41 -1.96 -8.53
CA LYS A 69 15.02 -1.16 -7.37
C LYS A 69 14.77 -2.08 -6.19
N GLN A 70 15.38 -1.73 -5.06
CA GLN A 70 15.10 -2.33 -3.77
C GLN A 70 14.21 -1.34 -3.00
N VAL A 71 12.98 -1.76 -2.73
CA VAL A 71 12.07 -0.99 -1.89
C VAL A 71 12.57 -1.04 -0.45
N GLU A 72 12.72 0.14 0.16
CA GLU A 72 13.17 0.31 1.54
C GLU A 72 12.00 0.47 2.51
N ASN A 73 10.94 1.14 2.06
CA ASN A 73 9.77 1.43 2.87
C ASN A 73 8.50 1.51 2.01
N VAL A 74 7.39 1.03 2.56
CA VAL A 74 6.06 1.24 2.01
C VAL A 74 5.16 1.75 3.13
N GLU A 75 4.59 2.92 2.95
CA GLU A 75 3.66 3.54 3.89
C GLU A 75 2.35 3.84 3.18
N ILE A 76 1.22 3.70 3.88
CA ILE A 76 -0.10 3.99 3.32
C ILE A 76 -0.79 5.01 4.20
N LYS A 77 -1.35 6.01 3.54
CA LYS A 77 -2.18 7.05 4.18
C LYS A 77 -3.49 7.15 3.45
N THR A 78 -4.53 7.45 4.21
CA THR A 78 -5.81 7.84 3.65
C THR A 78 -6.04 9.31 3.97
N GLU A 79 -6.30 10.11 2.95
CA GLU A 79 -6.68 11.52 3.09
C GLU A 79 -7.81 11.79 2.11
N ASP A 80 -8.94 12.33 2.58
CA ASP A 80 -10.07 12.74 1.74
C ASP A 80 -10.55 11.68 0.72
N ASN A 81 -10.75 10.42 1.16
CA ASN A 81 -11.10 9.25 0.32
C ASN A 81 -10.06 8.85 -0.73
N VAL A 82 -8.85 9.40 -0.67
CA VAL A 82 -7.73 9.01 -1.52
C VAL A 82 -6.81 8.07 -0.76
N LEU A 83 -6.58 6.87 -1.30
CA LEU A 83 -5.55 5.97 -0.82
C LEU A 83 -4.20 6.42 -1.39
N LYS A 84 -3.32 6.94 -0.54
CA LYS A 84 -1.96 7.35 -0.91
C LYS A 84 -0.98 6.27 -0.48
N VAL A 85 -0.24 5.73 -1.44
CA VAL A 85 0.79 4.72 -1.21
C VAL A 85 2.15 5.38 -1.45
N TYR A 86 2.94 5.47 -0.39
CA TYR A 86 4.28 6.01 -0.41
C TYR A 86 5.28 4.85 -0.53
N ILE A 87 6.17 4.91 -1.50
CA ILE A 87 7.20 3.90 -1.74
C ILE A 87 8.54 4.60 -1.78
N ASP A 88 9.41 4.28 -0.83
CA ASP A 88 10.80 4.69 -0.87
C ASP A 88 11.63 3.52 -1.41
N ASP A 89 12.45 3.80 -2.42
CA ASP A 89 13.32 2.79 -3.01
C ASP A 89 14.70 3.34 -3.38
N LYS A 90 15.65 2.43 -3.51
CA LYS A 90 17.00 2.72 -3.98
C LYS A 90 17.39 1.76 -5.09
N VAL A 91 18.46 2.11 -5.80
CA VAL A 91 19.06 1.16 -6.76
C VAL A 91 19.63 -0.01 -5.97
N ALA A 92 19.14 -1.21 -6.26
CA ALA A 92 19.58 -2.45 -5.65
C ALA A 92 21.03 -2.76 -6.05
N LYS A 93 21.80 -3.31 -5.13
CA LYS A 93 23.18 -3.73 -5.39
C LYS A 93 23.26 -5.09 -6.08
N LYS A 94 22.19 -5.89 -6.02
CA LYS A 94 22.09 -7.24 -6.59
C LYS A 94 20.78 -7.39 -7.37
N SER A 95 20.82 -8.20 -8.43
CA SER A 95 19.67 -8.40 -9.33
C SER A 95 18.50 -9.14 -8.71
N ASN A 96 18.67 -9.88 -7.62
CA ASN A 96 17.59 -10.68 -7.00
C ASN A 96 16.79 -9.91 -5.93
N GLU A 97 17.11 -8.64 -5.70
CA GLU A 97 16.38 -7.74 -4.79
C GLU A 97 15.42 -6.83 -5.58
N ASP A 98 15.09 -7.22 -6.80
CA ASP A 98 14.43 -6.44 -7.85
C ASP A 98 12.89 -6.47 -7.81
N LYS A 99 12.32 -7.30 -6.94
CA LYS A 99 10.87 -7.58 -6.88
C LYS A 99 10.38 -7.56 -5.45
N GLY A 100 9.39 -6.72 -5.17
CA GLY A 100 8.70 -6.67 -3.88
C GLY A 100 7.20 -6.75 -4.09
N LEU A 101 6.56 -7.75 -3.48
CA LEU A 101 5.11 -7.84 -3.41
C LEU A 101 4.66 -7.38 -2.02
N TYR A 102 3.79 -6.39 -2.00
CA TYR A 102 3.23 -5.77 -0.80
C TYR A 102 1.74 -6.03 -0.80
N PHE A 103 1.30 -6.76 0.21
CA PHE A 103 -0.11 -6.95 0.49
C PHE A 103 -0.62 -5.74 1.26
N ILE A 104 -1.71 -5.16 0.77
CA ILE A 104 -2.35 -4.01 1.37
C ILE A 104 -3.73 -4.45 1.79
N GLN A 105 -3.90 -4.67 3.09
CA GLN A 105 -5.22 -4.96 3.62
C GLN A 105 -5.96 -3.65 3.83
N THR A 106 -6.84 -3.32 2.89
CA THR A 106 -7.74 -2.17 2.99
C THR A 106 -9.01 -2.48 3.77
N GLY A 107 -9.31 -3.76 4.02
CA GLY A 107 -10.54 -4.19 4.69
C GLY A 107 -11.78 -3.83 3.86
N ASP A 108 -12.82 -3.30 4.51
CA ASP A 108 -14.08 -2.87 3.85
C ASP A 108 -14.05 -1.41 3.37
N LEU A 109 -12.88 -0.80 3.18
CA LEU A 109 -12.78 0.61 2.79
C LEU A 109 -12.85 0.76 1.27
N GLU A 110 -13.85 1.51 0.82
CA GLU A 110 -13.96 1.96 -0.57
C GLU A 110 -13.22 3.29 -0.72
N TYR A 111 -12.43 3.42 -1.78
CA TYR A 111 -11.65 4.62 -2.09
C TYR A 111 -11.98 5.09 -3.51
N ASP A 112 -12.23 6.39 -3.65
CA ASP A 112 -12.57 7.00 -4.95
C ASP A 112 -11.34 7.09 -5.86
N THR A 113 -10.14 7.19 -5.27
CA THR A 113 -8.89 7.39 -5.99
C THR A 113 -7.73 6.75 -5.26
N MET A 114 -6.78 6.21 -6.02
CA MET A 114 -5.49 5.75 -5.51
C MET A 114 -4.36 6.54 -6.17
N VAL A 115 -3.40 6.98 -5.36
CA VAL A 115 -2.21 7.70 -5.80
C VAL A 115 -0.98 7.00 -5.26
N VAL A 116 0.00 6.75 -6.13
CA VAL A 116 1.30 6.21 -5.72
C VAL A 116 2.36 7.31 -5.79
N ILE A 117 3.08 7.48 -4.70
CA ILE A 117 4.15 8.47 -4.52
C ILE A 117 5.46 7.70 -4.30
N GLN A 118 6.29 7.62 -5.33
CA GLN A 118 7.58 6.94 -5.28
C GLN A 118 8.71 7.95 -5.09
N ASN A 119 9.50 7.81 -4.03
CA ASN A 119 10.58 8.73 -3.65
C ASN A 119 10.13 10.20 -3.67
N GLY A 120 8.95 10.49 -3.12
CA GLY A 120 8.37 11.82 -3.06
C GLY A 120 7.78 12.36 -4.36
N LYS A 121 7.69 11.55 -5.43
CA LYS A 121 7.09 11.94 -6.71
C LYS A 121 5.90 11.05 -7.05
N GLU A 122 4.80 11.67 -7.47
CA GLU A 122 3.67 10.91 -8.01
C GLU A 122 4.09 10.16 -9.28
N VAL A 123 3.72 8.89 -9.35
CA VAL A 123 4.05 8.01 -10.48
C VAL A 123 2.82 7.30 -11.01
N SER A 124 2.86 6.97 -12.29
CA SER A 124 1.79 6.23 -12.95
C SER A 124 1.68 4.81 -12.38
N ILE A 125 0.46 4.39 -12.11
CA ILE A 125 0.14 3.02 -11.73
C ILE A 125 -0.24 2.26 -12.99
N ASN A 126 0.43 1.14 -13.23
CA ASN A 126 -0.09 0.15 -14.16
C ASN A 126 -1.18 -0.61 -13.42
N MET A 127 -2.41 -0.09 -13.48
CA MET A 127 -3.55 -0.76 -12.88
C MET A 127 -3.84 -2.01 -13.70
N ILE A 128 -3.77 -3.16 -13.06
CA ILE A 128 -4.15 -4.42 -13.68
C ILE A 128 -5.34 -4.97 -12.89
N VAL A 129 -6.54 -4.76 -13.44
CA VAL A 129 -7.79 -5.10 -12.79
C VAL A 129 -7.95 -6.63 -12.77
N GLY A 130 -7.91 -7.21 -11.57
CA GLY A 130 -8.13 -8.63 -11.29
C GLY A 130 -9.61 -8.98 -11.15
N MET A 131 -9.92 -10.26 -11.36
CA MET A 131 -11.24 -10.88 -11.55
C MET A 131 -12.14 -10.93 -10.31
#